data_AF-A0A2D5YM08-F1
#
_entry.id   AF-A0A2D5YM08-F1
#
_cell.length_a   1.000
_cell.length_b   1.000
_cell.length_c   1.000
_cell.angle_alpha   90.00
_cell.angle_beta   90.00
_cell.angle_gamma   90.00
#
_symmetry.space_group_name_H-M   'P 1'
#
loop_
_entity.id
_entity.type
_entity.pdbx_description
1 polymer ?
#
loop_
_entity_poly.entity_id
_entity_poly.type
_entity_poly.pdbx_seq_one_letter_code
_entity_poly.pdbx_strand_id
1 'polypeptide(L)'
;MRILLCFLILNLLVHADEVVKPTNFLEVDLKSFEFSRKKMGEQGRLVAKEVHLSRADLTFNFKNKDKIFDAKIFSDTNSIKFKTDFFDFDFKLKEDSTFFEIMDLNIEDTQGVVNPGFFIADGKSFHIGFEDLSLKLKSFYAHCTMNDDEFDMATSAGIEAGCLNQIIASASASTKHIDLELNVPFDDGDNFNLKAKVDSLTLMDAESVEIKASETLINLMDFVVKTQDMKLTCKKDKSLYVFNADKIMKDCENTVSLETERIVVIDDVDKTRFFIKPNMFAVGNERVSLDAKAFQFVDEEKNVTMFDFFVNCSKPFESDVYDLHSLIAGCVNRGTISIGDIFDKKSRRLYKEYDKVLSGEVDPLEALDYVKHTRITRGPRAGRVRKKKVVDYEQLASSVQVAIHNKEVYIKLVGYKNLPLIGEITNNVTIKGFLTHEPERKQLKFTITSADIPATFWRKDDREFVSELFAEMMVGDTVTWDNDSTFTFHL
;
A
#
# COMPACT_ATOMS: atom_id res chain seq x y z
N MET A 1 -35.46 -36.93 -3.61
CA MET A 1 -35.17 -37.79 -4.79
C MET A 1 -36.36 -38.00 -5.74
N ARG A 2 -37.60 -38.27 -5.29
CA ARG A 2 -38.78 -38.40 -6.20
C ARG A 2 -39.31 -37.07 -6.77
N ILE A 3 -39.06 -35.94 -6.12
CA ILE A 3 -39.38 -34.60 -6.66
C ILE A 3 -38.34 -34.17 -7.71
N LEU A 4 -37.04 -34.44 -7.47
CA LEU A 4 -35.96 -34.21 -8.44
C LEU A 4 -36.14 -35.05 -9.73
N LEU A 5 -36.69 -36.27 -9.61
CA LEU A 5 -37.00 -37.14 -10.76
C LEU A 5 -38.16 -36.59 -11.61
N CYS A 6 -39.16 -35.93 -11.01
CA CYS A 6 -40.21 -35.22 -11.76
C CYS A 6 -39.66 -33.98 -12.50
N PHE A 7 -38.66 -33.30 -11.94
CA PHE A 7 -37.96 -32.18 -12.62
C PHE A 7 -37.06 -32.65 -13.76
N LEU A 8 -36.44 -33.83 -13.66
CA LEU A 8 -35.70 -34.46 -14.76
C LEU A 8 -36.61 -34.92 -15.92
N ILE A 9 -37.84 -35.35 -15.63
CA ILE A 9 -38.82 -35.74 -16.66
C ILE A 9 -39.40 -34.51 -17.39
N LEU A 10 -39.49 -33.34 -16.74
CA LEU A 10 -39.84 -32.08 -17.41
C LEU A 10 -38.74 -31.54 -18.34
N ASN A 11 -37.47 -31.87 -18.10
CA ASN A 11 -36.34 -31.47 -18.97
C ASN A 11 -36.36 -32.19 -20.35
N LEU A 12 -37.14 -33.26 -20.51
CA LEU A 12 -37.19 -34.04 -21.76
C LEU A 12 -38.28 -33.57 -22.76
N LEU A 13 -39.11 -32.58 -22.42
CA LEU A 13 -40.33 -32.27 -23.19
C LEU A 13 -40.39 -30.87 -23.83
N VAL A 14 -39.37 -30.02 -23.72
CA VAL A 14 -39.42 -28.67 -24.34
C VAL A 14 -38.13 -28.38 -25.10
N HIS A 15 -38.05 -28.90 -26.32
CA HIS A 15 -37.34 -28.25 -27.42
C HIS A 15 -38.38 -27.40 -28.15
N ALA A 16 -38.26 -26.07 -28.09
CA ALA A 16 -38.74 -25.16 -29.13
C ALA A 16 -38.35 -23.71 -28.80
N ASP A 17 -37.51 -23.18 -29.69
CA ASP A 17 -37.45 -21.82 -30.22
C ASP A 17 -37.26 -20.59 -29.31
N GLU A 18 -36.29 -19.80 -29.80
CA GLU A 18 -35.87 -18.46 -29.43
C GLU A 18 -37.02 -17.51 -29.04
N VAL A 19 -36.85 -16.81 -27.90
CA VAL A 19 -36.66 -15.36 -27.77
C VAL A 19 -36.97 -14.99 -26.32
N VAL A 20 -36.09 -14.17 -25.72
CA VAL A 20 -35.92 -13.86 -24.29
C VAL A 20 -35.13 -14.97 -23.57
N LYS A 21 -33.84 -14.74 -23.29
CA LYS A 21 -33.08 -15.53 -22.31
C LYS A 21 -33.54 -15.08 -20.92
N PRO A 22 -34.33 -15.85 -20.16
CA PRO A 22 -34.43 -15.61 -18.74
C PRO A 22 -33.11 -16.15 -18.18
N THR A 23 -32.26 -15.26 -17.68
CA THR A 23 -30.95 -15.64 -17.14
C THR A 23 -31.17 -16.62 -16.00
N ASN A 24 -30.83 -17.89 -16.19
CA ASN A 24 -30.88 -18.88 -15.13
C ASN A 24 -29.95 -18.40 -13.99
N PHE A 25 -30.48 -18.11 -12.82
CA PHE A 25 -29.66 -17.67 -11.68
C PHE A 25 -30.02 -18.42 -10.41
N LEU A 26 -29.02 -18.60 -9.56
CA LEU A 26 -29.15 -19.03 -8.18
C LEU A 26 -28.79 -17.85 -7.30
N GLU A 27 -29.71 -17.46 -6.44
CA GLU A 27 -29.51 -16.43 -5.42
C GLU A 27 -29.67 -17.08 -4.05
N VAL A 28 -28.70 -16.84 -3.17
CA VAL A 28 -28.61 -17.42 -1.84
C VAL A 28 -28.39 -16.31 -0.84
N ASP A 29 -29.35 -16.15 0.07
CA ASP A 29 -29.21 -15.25 1.21
C ASP A 29 -28.66 -16.04 2.39
N LEU A 30 -27.41 -15.79 2.74
CA LEU A 30 -26.76 -16.41 3.88
C LEU A 30 -26.98 -15.57 5.13
N LYS A 31 -27.30 -16.25 6.23
CA LYS A 31 -27.17 -15.69 7.57
C LYS A 31 -25.73 -15.84 8.05
N SER A 32 -25.18 -17.05 7.97
CA SER A 32 -23.77 -17.28 8.24
C SER A 32 -23.20 -18.47 7.46
N PHE A 33 -21.92 -18.39 7.14
CA PHE A 33 -21.09 -19.51 6.72
C PHE A 33 -19.80 -19.43 7.53
N GLU A 34 -19.66 -20.34 8.49
CA GLU A 34 -18.48 -20.49 9.33
C GLU A 34 -17.75 -21.79 8.95
N PHE A 35 -16.46 -21.71 8.70
CA PHE A 35 -15.59 -22.85 8.45
C PHE A 35 -14.25 -22.64 9.14
N SER A 36 -13.74 -23.72 9.73
CA SER A 36 -12.42 -23.80 10.32
C SER A 36 -11.86 -25.19 10.05
N ARG A 37 -10.71 -25.24 9.41
CA ARG A 37 -10.08 -26.48 8.99
C ARG A 37 -9.67 -27.32 10.20
N LYS A 38 -10.06 -28.59 10.18
CA LYS A 38 -9.71 -29.58 11.20
C LYS A 38 -9.34 -30.90 10.54
N LYS A 39 -8.42 -31.65 11.16
CA LYS A 39 -7.99 -32.97 10.67
C LYS A 39 -9.14 -33.99 10.64
N MET A 40 -10.10 -33.91 11.55
CA MET A 40 -11.28 -34.77 11.60
C MET A 40 -12.49 -34.05 12.21
N GLY A 41 -13.70 -34.44 11.82
CA GLY A 41 -14.96 -33.99 12.42
C GLY A 41 -15.64 -32.82 11.71
N GLU A 42 -16.64 -32.24 12.38
CA GLU A 42 -17.39 -31.06 11.90
C GLU A 42 -16.45 -29.84 11.85
N GLN A 43 -16.25 -29.32 10.65
CA GLN A 43 -15.35 -28.19 10.37
C GLN A 43 -16.10 -26.85 10.31
N GLY A 44 -17.42 -26.87 10.18
CA GLY A 44 -18.16 -25.63 10.02
C GLY A 44 -19.67 -25.79 9.93
N ARG A 45 -20.36 -24.67 9.73
CA ARG A 45 -21.80 -24.57 9.57
C ARG A 45 -22.16 -23.52 8.53
N LEU A 46 -23.20 -23.82 7.75
CA LEU A 46 -23.85 -22.90 6.84
C LEU A 46 -25.32 -22.74 7.28
N VAL A 47 -25.78 -21.50 7.37
CA VAL A 47 -27.16 -21.15 7.74
C VAL A 47 -27.69 -20.19 6.68
N ALA A 48 -28.65 -20.65 5.88
CA ALA A 48 -29.31 -19.83 4.87
C ALA A 48 -30.56 -19.14 5.46
N LYS A 49 -30.93 -17.98 4.92
CA LYS A 49 -32.22 -17.32 5.15
C LYS A 49 -33.23 -17.77 4.11
N GLU A 50 -32.84 -17.67 2.84
CA GLU A 50 -33.65 -18.04 1.70
C GLU A 50 -32.78 -18.40 0.50
N VAL A 51 -33.36 -19.17 -0.42
CA VAL A 51 -32.76 -19.58 -1.68
C VAL A 51 -33.75 -19.29 -2.79
N HIS A 52 -33.30 -18.54 -3.79
CA HIS A 52 -34.05 -18.15 -4.97
C HIS A 52 -33.42 -18.84 -6.18
N LEU A 53 -34.24 -19.58 -6.94
CA LEU A 53 -33.80 -20.22 -8.17
C LEU A 53 -34.69 -19.74 -9.31
N SER A 54 -34.10 -19.08 -10.29
CA SER A 54 -34.79 -18.73 -11.53
C SER A 54 -34.23 -19.57 -12.67
N ARG A 55 -35.11 -20.20 -13.44
CA ARG A 55 -34.74 -20.97 -14.63
C ARG A 55 -35.81 -20.81 -15.70
N ALA A 56 -35.44 -20.28 -16.86
CA ALA A 56 -36.40 -19.86 -17.88
C ALA A 56 -37.54 -19.04 -17.25
N ASP A 57 -38.81 -19.44 -17.41
CA ASP A 57 -39.97 -18.73 -16.86
C ASP A 57 -40.38 -19.17 -15.44
N LEU A 58 -39.56 -19.99 -14.77
CA LEU A 58 -39.87 -20.52 -13.43
C LEU A 58 -38.97 -19.89 -12.38
N THR A 59 -39.60 -19.28 -11.36
CA THR A 59 -38.91 -18.78 -10.18
C THR A 59 -39.40 -19.54 -8.94
N PHE A 60 -38.47 -20.17 -8.23
CA PHE A 60 -38.71 -20.85 -6.97
C PHE A 60 -38.09 -20.04 -5.84
N ASN A 61 -38.90 -19.73 -4.82
CA ASN A 61 -38.47 -18.99 -3.64
C ASN A 61 -38.62 -19.88 -2.41
N PHE A 62 -37.51 -20.36 -1.87
CA PHE A 62 -37.49 -21.25 -0.72
C PHE A 62 -37.04 -20.51 0.53
N LYS A 63 -37.97 -20.21 1.43
CA LYS A 63 -37.64 -19.67 2.76
C LYS A 63 -37.17 -20.77 3.68
N ASN A 64 -36.08 -20.57 4.40
CA ASN A 64 -35.49 -21.58 5.29
C ASN A 64 -36.21 -21.69 6.66
N LYS A 65 -37.54 -21.72 6.69
CA LYS A 65 -38.33 -21.72 7.94
C LYS A 65 -38.11 -22.96 8.81
N ASP A 66 -37.92 -24.12 8.18
CA ASP A 66 -37.70 -25.40 8.85
C ASP A 66 -36.21 -25.79 8.90
N LYS A 67 -35.29 -24.84 8.66
CA LYS A 67 -33.83 -25.07 8.64
C LYS A 67 -33.39 -26.16 7.65
N ILE A 68 -34.16 -26.34 6.58
CA ILE A 68 -33.92 -27.36 5.55
C ILE A 68 -32.56 -27.14 4.86
N PHE A 69 -32.08 -25.89 4.79
CA PHE A 69 -30.80 -25.53 4.19
C PHE A 69 -29.68 -25.33 5.20
N ASP A 70 -29.93 -25.53 6.50
CA ASP A 70 -28.86 -25.47 7.51
C ASP A 70 -27.98 -26.71 7.35
N ALA A 71 -26.70 -26.50 7.12
CA ALA A 71 -25.76 -27.57 6.82
C ALA A 71 -24.57 -27.57 7.79
N LYS A 72 -24.13 -28.76 8.16
CA LYS A 72 -22.83 -29.03 8.77
C LYS A 72 -21.81 -29.29 7.69
N ILE A 73 -20.63 -28.71 7.84
CA ILE A 73 -19.56 -28.77 6.85
C ILE A 73 -18.50 -29.76 7.28
N PHE A 74 -18.10 -30.60 6.34
CA PHE A 74 -17.00 -31.55 6.43
C PHE A 74 -16.16 -31.46 5.17
N SER A 75 -14.86 -31.70 5.26
CA SER A 75 -14.00 -31.86 4.09
C SER A 75 -13.24 -33.17 4.15
N ASP A 76 -12.94 -33.71 2.98
CA ASP A 76 -11.91 -34.72 2.80
C ASP A 76 -10.87 -34.21 1.78
N THR A 77 -9.94 -35.06 1.37
CA THR A 77 -8.83 -34.66 0.49
C THR A 77 -9.27 -34.06 -0.84
N ASN A 78 -10.47 -34.39 -1.36
CA ASN A 78 -10.88 -33.99 -2.70
C ASN A 78 -12.31 -33.41 -2.74
N SER A 79 -12.94 -33.15 -1.59
CA SER A 79 -14.32 -32.67 -1.55
C SER A 79 -14.71 -31.88 -0.30
N ILE A 80 -15.75 -31.07 -0.45
CA ILE A 80 -16.48 -30.43 0.64
C ILE A 80 -17.89 -31.02 0.69
N LYS A 81 -18.29 -31.48 1.88
CA LYS A 81 -19.60 -32.08 2.13
C LYS A 81 -20.43 -31.18 3.03
N PHE A 82 -21.66 -30.93 2.61
CA PHE A 82 -22.68 -30.18 3.34
C PHE A 82 -23.78 -31.16 3.76
N LYS A 83 -23.88 -31.41 5.06
CA LYS A 83 -24.85 -32.35 5.64
C LYS A 83 -25.97 -31.60 6.33
N THR A 84 -27.19 -31.75 5.84
CA THR A 84 -28.41 -31.21 6.47
C THR A 84 -29.20 -32.34 7.14
N ASP A 85 -30.30 -32.01 7.80
CA ASP A 85 -31.23 -33.03 8.35
C ASP A 85 -32.05 -33.74 7.24
N PHE A 86 -32.07 -33.19 6.03
CA PHE A 86 -32.96 -33.65 4.95
C PHE A 86 -32.22 -34.20 3.72
N PHE A 87 -31.01 -33.74 3.47
CA PHE A 87 -30.16 -34.13 2.34
C PHE A 87 -28.68 -33.83 2.61
N ASP A 88 -27.82 -34.54 1.89
CA ASP A 88 -26.38 -34.33 1.89
C ASP A 88 -25.94 -33.87 0.49
N PHE A 89 -25.07 -32.86 0.41
CA PHE A 89 -24.42 -32.42 -0.81
C PHE A 89 -22.92 -32.64 -0.72
N ASP A 90 -22.31 -32.96 -1.86
CA ASP A 90 -20.87 -33.17 -2.00
C ASP A 90 -20.40 -32.36 -3.21
N PHE A 91 -19.45 -31.46 -2.97
CA PHE A 91 -18.77 -30.68 -3.99
C PHE A 91 -17.37 -31.22 -4.15
N LYS A 92 -17.13 -31.91 -5.28
CA LYS A 92 -15.79 -32.33 -5.67
C LYS A 92 -14.97 -31.11 -6.05
N LEU A 93 -13.79 -31.00 -5.45
CA LEU A 93 -12.81 -29.99 -5.77
C LEU A 93 -11.73 -30.60 -6.66
N LYS A 94 -11.11 -29.77 -7.50
CA LYS A 94 -9.88 -30.15 -8.19
C LYS A 94 -8.73 -30.22 -7.19
N GLU A 95 -7.74 -31.06 -7.43
CA GLU A 95 -6.61 -31.27 -6.51
C GLU A 95 -5.82 -29.98 -6.23
N ASP A 96 -5.82 -29.04 -7.17
CA ASP A 96 -5.16 -27.73 -7.13
C ASP A 96 -6.08 -26.59 -6.64
N SER A 97 -7.23 -26.90 -6.04
CA SER A 97 -8.17 -25.86 -5.58
C SER A 97 -7.62 -25.09 -4.38
N THR A 98 -7.64 -23.75 -4.46
CA THR A 98 -7.30 -22.84 -3.35
C THR A 98 -8.16 -23.05 -2.10
N PHE A 99 -9.33 -23.71 -2.20
CA PHE A 99 -10.08 -24.11 -1.02
C PHE A 99 -9.23 -24.96 -0.06
N PHE A 100 -8.31 -25.77 -0.59
CA PHE A 100 -7.36 -26.56 0.17
C PHE A 100 -6.24 -25.76 0.81
N GLU A 101 -6.27 -24.43 0.76
CA GLU A 101 -5.37 -23.54 1.49
C GLU A 101 -6.11 -22.75 2.59
N ILE A 102 -7.44 -22.66 2.50
CA ILE A 102 -8.28 -21.93 3.48
C ILE A 102 -8.25 -22.62 4.85
N MET A 103 -7.76 -21.90 5.86
CA MET A 103 -7.72 -22.31 7.27
C MET A 103 -9.00 -21.95 8.01
N ASP A 104 -9.57 -20.79 7.72
CA ASP A 104 -10.85 -20.36 8.25
C ASP A 104 -11.59 -19.43 7.27
N LEU A 105 -12.92 -19.46 7.36
CA LEU A 105 -13.82 -18.64 6.55
C LEU A 105 -15.02 -18.27 7.41
N ASN A 106 -15.34 -16.99 7.49
CA ASN A 106 -16.55 -16.51 8.15
C ASN A 106 -17.25 -15.46 7.25
N ILE A 107 -18.46 -15.79 6.82
CA ILE A 107 -19.33 -14.91 6.04
C ILE A 107 -20.60 -14.69 6.85
N GLU A 108 -21.00 -13.43 7.05
CA GLU A 108 -22.22 -13.09 7.77
C GLU A 108 -23.11 -12.17 6.93
N ASP A 109 -24.43 -12.40 7.01
CA ASP A 109 -25.47 -11.57 6.39
C ASP A 109 -25.09 -11.17 4.95
N THR A 110 -24.90 -12.16 4.08
CA THR A 110 -24.42 -11.98 2.71
C THR A 110 -25.39 -12.58 1.71
N GLN A 111 -25.77 -11.81 0.71
CA GLN A 111 -26.51 -12.23 -0.45
C GLN A 111 -25.53 -12.56 -1.58
N GLY A 112 -25.60 -13.78 -2.09
CA GLY A 112 -24.82 -14.22 -3.26
C GLY A 112 -25.74 -14.46 -4.45
N VAL A 113 -25.40 -13.95 -5.63
CA VAL A 113 -26.10 -14.25 -6.88
C VAL A 113 -25.11 -14.83 -7.88
N VAL A 114 -25.44 -15.98 -8.45
CA VAL A 114 -24.58 -16.66 -9.43
C VAL A 114 -25.36 -17.12 -10.65
N ASN A 115 -24.77 -16.92 -11.82
CA ASN A 115 -25.19 -17.52 -13.08
C ASN A 115 -23.95 -17.78 -13.96
N PRO A 116 -24.09 -18.36 -15.16
CA PRO A 116 -22.93 -18.64 -16.01
C PRO A 116 -22.12 -17.43 -16.48
N GLY A 117 -22.67 -16.22 -16.43
CA GLY A 117 -21.99 -14.98 -16.87
C GLY A 117 -21.41 -14.13 -15.74
N PHE A 118 -21.90 -14.26 -14.50
CA PHE A 118 -21.44 -13.44 -13.39
C PHE A 118 -21.62 -14.08 -12.01
N PHE A 119 -20.84 -13.58 -11.06
CA PHE A 119 -20.99 -13.82 -9.64
C PHE A 119 -21.07 -12.49 -8.89
N ILE A 120 -22.02 -12.35 -7.98
CA ILE A 120 -22.18 -11.18 -7.10
C ILE A 120 -22.20 -11.67 -5.65
N ALA A 121 -21.53 -10.92 -4.77
CA ALA A 121 -21.67 -11.06 -3.33
C ALA A 121 -21.84 -9.68 -2.68
N ASP A 122 -22.95 -9.47 -1.96
CA ASP A 122 -23.23 -8.26 -1.18
C ASP A 122 -23.44 -8.66 0.28
N GLY A 123 -22.57 -8.19 1.17
CA GLY A 123 -22.52 -8.70 2.53
C GLY A 123 -22.05 -7.73 3.59
N LYS A 124 -22.43 -8.04 4.84
CA LYS A 124 -22.03 -7.26 6.01
C LYS A 124 -20.63 -7.59 6.49
N SER A 125 -20.25 -8.87 6.50
CA SER A 125 -18.94 -9.31 6.98
C SER A 125 -18.45 -10.50 6.16
N PHE A 126 -17.19 -10.43 5.76
CA PHE A 126 -16.47 -11.51 5.11
C PHE A 126 -15.07 -11.60 5.73
N HIS A 127 -14.64 -12.80 6.05
CA HIS A 127 -13.33 -13.09 6.57
C HIS A 127 -12.84 -14.39 5.96
N ILE A 128 -11.62 -14.38 5.43
CA ILE A 128 -10.91 -15.56 4.95
C ILE A 128 -9.50 -15.56 5.54
N GLY A 129 -9.07 -16.72 6.03
CA GLY A 129 -7.75 -16.96 6.58
C GLY A 129 -7.05 -18.11 5.86
N PHE A 130 -5.80 -17.88 5.48
CA PHE A 130 -4.80 -18.83 5.01
C PHE A 130 -3.73 -18.99 6.10
N GLU A 131 -2.71 -19.83 5.89
CA GLU A 131 -1.62 -19.97 6.87
C GLU A 131 -0.78 -18.68 7.02
N ASP A 132 -0.66 -17.92 5.94
CA ASP A 132 0.23 -16.79 5.72
C ASP A 132 -0.51 -15.48 5.39
N LEU A 133 -1.85 -15.49 5.37
CA LEU A 133 -2.65 -14.33 5.02
C LEU A 133 -4.03 -14.36 5.68
N SER A 134 -4.48 -13.22 6.19
CA SER A 134 -5.84 -13.06 6.73
C SER A 134 -6.46 -11.79 6.19
N LEU A 135 -7.60 -11.92 5.50
CA LEU A 135 -8.37 -10.83 4.94
C LEU A 135 -9.73 -10.75 5.63
N LYS A 136 -10.14 -9.53 5.99
CA LYS A 136 -11.47 -9.22 6.50
C LYS A 136 -12.04 -8.01 5.76
N LEU A 137 -13.30 -8.10 5.37
CA LEU A 137 -14.06 -7.06 4.70
C LEU A 137 -15.37 -6.84 5.45
N LYS A 138 -15.80 -5.59 5.61
CA LYS A 138 -17.14 -5.25 6.09
C LYS A 138 -17.88 -4.33 5.14
N SER A 139 -19.19 -4.55 5.04
CA SER A 139 -20.11 -3.80 4.19
C SER A 139 -19.62 -3.75 2.73
N PHE A 140 -19.43 -4.93 2.15
CA PHE A 140 -18.83 -5.09 0.83
C PHE A 140 -19.88 -5.48 -0.21
N TYR A 141 -19.68 -5.02 -1.43
CA TYR A 141 -20.30 -5.53 -2.65
C TYR A 141 -19.17 -5.93 -3.58
N ALA A 142 -19.24 -7.12 -4.16
CA ALA A 142 -18.29 -7.61 -5.15
C ALA A 142 -19.06 -8.17 -6.35
N HIS A 143 -18.64 -7.81 -7.55
CA HIS A 143 -19.16 -8.32 -8.81
C HIS A 143 -18.00 -8.82 -9.65
N CYS A 144 -18.04 -10.12 -9.97
CA CYS A 144 -17.05 -10.79 -10.81
C CYS A 144 -17.69 -11.24 -12.12
N THR A 145 -16.94 -11.11 -13.21
CA THR A 145 -17.38 -11.55 -14.54
C THR A 145 -16.23 -12.18 -15.31
N MET A 146 -16.55 -13.00 -16.29
CA MET A 146 -15.57 -13.57 -17.21
C MET A 146 -16.08 -13.42 -18.64
N ASN A 147 -15.24 -12.90 -19.52
CA ASN A 147 -15.52 -12.79 -20.96
C ASN A 147 -14.87 -13.93 -21.75
N ASP A 148 -14.93 -15.14 -21.21
CA ASP A 148 -14.36 -16.36 -21.78
C ASP A 148 -15.37 -17.50 -21.63
N ASP A 149 -15.83 -18.03 -22.77
CA ASP A 149 -16.85 -19.08 -22.84
C ASP A 149 -16.34 -20.43 -22.27
N GLU A 150 -15.03 -20.60 -22.07
CA GLU A 150 -14.46 -21.80 -21.43
C GLU A 150 -14.73 -21.87 -19.92
N PHE A 151 -15.07 -20.73 -19.29
CA PHE A 151 -15.28 -20.62 -17.86
C PHE A 151 -16.74 -20.32 -17.51
N ASP A 152 -17.42 -21.33 -16.94
CA ASP A 152 -18.77 -21.16 -16.40
C ASP A 152 -18.72 -20.57 -14.99
N MET A 153 -19.15 -19.30 -14.82
CA MET A 153 -19.21 -18.60 -13.53
C MET A 153 -20.11 -19.27 -12.49
N ALA A 154 -20.93 -20.26 -12.87
CA ALA A 154 -21.68 -21.10 -11.92
C ALA A 154 -20.84 -22.22 -11.28
N THR A 155 -19.56 -22.35 -11.62
CA THR A 155 -18.62 -23.33 -11.06
C THR A 155 -17.58 -22.65 -10.17
N SER A 156 -16.98 -23.38 -9.23
CA SER A 156 -15.92 -22.83 -8.37
C SER A 156 -14.73 -22.29 -9.17
N ALA A 157 -14.27 -23.06 -10.17
CA ALA A 157 -13.19 -22.66 -11.06
C ALA A 157 -13.55 -21.42 -11.91
N GLY A 158 -14.82 -21.32 -12.35
CA GLY A 158 -15.28 -20.13 -13.08
C GLY A 158 -15.35 -18.90 -12.19
N ILE A 159 -15.89 -19.00 -10.96
CA ILE A 159 -15.92 -17.88 -10.00
C ILE A 159 -14.50 -17.37 -9.73
N GLU A 160 -13.58 -18.27 -9.43
CA GLU A 160 -12.18 -17.94 -9.16
C GLU A 160 -11.52 -17.24 -10.36
N ALA A 161 -11.58 -17.86 -11.54
CA ALA A 161 -11.01 -17.30 -12.75
C ALA A 161 -11.66 -15.97 -13.13
N GLY A 162 -12.98 -15.83 -12.95
CA GLY A 162 -13.73 -14.61 -13.23
C GLY A 162 -13.35 -13.48 -12.27
N CYS A 163 -13.28 -13.73 -10.97
CA CYS A 163 -12.82 -12.71 -10.02
C CYS A 163 -11.34 -12.32 -10.23
N LEU A 164 -10.50 -13.24 -10.72
CA LEU A 164 -9.13 -12.97 -11.16
C LEU A 164 -9.04 -12.39 -12.58
N ASN A 165 -10.13 -12.26 -13.31
CA ASN A 165 -10.16 -11.60 -14.62
C ASN A 165 -10.73 -10.19 -14.50
N GLN A 166 -11.92 -10.09 -13.92
CA GLN A 166 -12.64 -8.86 -13.75
C GLN A 166 -13.39 -8.91 -12.43
N ILE A 167 -13.00 -8.05 -11.50
CA ILE A 167 -13.72 -7.81 -10.24
C ILE A 167 -13.96 -6.31 -10.08
N ILE A 168 -15.17 -5.96 -9.66
CA ILE A 168 -15.52 -4.63 -9.16
C ILE A 168 -16.04 -4.84 -7.75
N ALA A 169 -15.30 -4.33 -6.77
CA ALA A 169 -15.72 -4.30 -5.38
C ALA A 169 -15.90 -2.86 -4.90
N SER A 170 -16.97 -2.60 -4.16
CA SER A 170 -17.31 -1.31 -3.56
C SER A 170 -18.01 -1.52 -2.22
N ALA A 171 -18.30 -0.42 -1.54
CA ALA A 171 -19.19 -0.46 -0.40
C ALA A 171 -20.57 -1.02 -0.78
N SER A 172 -21.21 -1.77 0.11
CA SER A 172 -22.64 -2.10 -0.04
C SER A 172 -23.48 -0.82 0.00
N ALA A 173 -24.68 -0.83 -0.55
CA ALA A 173 -25.51 0.38 -0.71
C ALA A 173 -25.79 1.17 0.59
N SER A 174 -25.55 0.54 1.75
CA SER A 174 -25.76 1.12 3.09
C SER A 174 -24.57 1.90 3.66
N THR A 175 -23.37 1.77 3.08
CA THR A 175 -22.14 2.42 3.55
C THR A 175 -21.42 3.16 2.42
N LYS A 176 -20.43 3.99 2.79
CA LYS A 176 -19.61 4.73 1.81
C LYS A 176 -18.32 4.01 1.45
N HIS A 177 -17.84 3.13 2.32
CA HIS A 177 -16.56 2.45 2.20
C HIS A 177 -16.70 0.99 2.64
N ILE A 178 -15.81 0.14 2.15
CA ILE A 178 -15.51 -1.18 2.68
C ILE A 178 -14.46 -1.00 3.78
N ASP A 179 -14.72 -1.52 4.98
CA ASP A 179 -13.65 -1.64 5.98
C ASP A 179 -12.83 -2.89 5.66
N LEU A 180 -11.59 -2.69 5.24
CA LEU A 180 -10.63 -3.75 4.92
C LEU A 180 -9.62 -3.88 6.05
N GLU A 181 -9.36 -5.11 6.49
CA GLU A 181 -8.22 -5.48 7.34
C GLU A 181 -7.49 -6.65 6.67
N LEU A 182 -6.19 -6.46 6.39
CA LEU A 182 -5.29 -7.46 5.85
C LEU A 182 -4.16 -7.67 6.85
N ASN A 183 -3.88 -8.93 7.19
CA ASN A 183 -2.75 -9.33 8.02
C ASN A 183 -1.90 -10.33 7.25
N VAL A 184 -0.59 -10.10 7.19
CA VAL A 184 0.40 -11.00 6.61
C VAL A 184 1.50 -11.21 7.66
N PRO A 185 1.59 -12.39 8.30
CA PRO A 185 2.72 -12.74 9.15
C PRO A 185 4.01 -12.90 8.33
N PHE A 186 5.12 -12.44 8.88
CA PHE A 186 6.45 -12.68 8.35
C PHE A 186 7.14 -13.82 9.10
N ASP A 187 8.12 -14.47 8.45
CA ASP A 187 8.84 -15.63 8.99
C ASP A 187 9.63 -15.32 10.28
N ASP A 188 10.00 -14.06 10.50
CA ASP A 188 10.72 -13.58 11.67
C ASP A 188 9.82 -13.27 12.88
N GLY A 189 8.49 -13.40 12.72
CA GLY A 189 7.49 -13.16 13.75
C GLY A 189 6.89 -11.75 13.73
N ASP A 190 7.38 -10.87 12.86
CA ASP A 190 6.75 -9.58 12.60
C ASP A 190 5.47 -9.75 11.77
N ASN A 191 4.62 -8.73 11.76
CA ASN A 191 3.36 -8.78 11.00
C ASN A 191 3.15 -7.48 10.24
N PHE A 192 2.81 -7.61 8.96
CA PHE A 192 2.22 -6.52 8.19
C PHE A 192 0.71 -6.48 8.47
N ASN A 193 0.23 -5.37 9.03
CA ASN A 193 -1.20 -5.14 9.26
C ASN A 193 -1.65 -3.88 8.51
N LEU A 194 -2.51 -4.07 7.51
CA LEU A 194 -3.15 -3.01 6.76
C LEU A 194 -4.61 -2.88 7.19
N LYS A 195 -5.03 -1.67 7.56
CA LYS A 195 -6.43 -1.28 7.72
C LYS A 195 -6.75 -0.16 6.75
N ALA A 196 -7.82 -0.30 5.99
CA ALA A 196 -8.21 0.68 4.98
C ALA A 196 -9.72 0.88 4.90
N LYS A 197 -10.14 2.11 4.60
CA LYS A 197 -11.50 2.43 4.15
C LYS A 197 -11.51 2.51 2.63
N VAL A 198 -11.79 1.37 2.00
CA VAL A 198 -11.71 1.22 0.54
C VAL A 198 -13.00 1.73 -0.10
N ASP A 199 -12.88 2.69 -0.99
CA ASP A 199 -13.98 3.20 -1.81
C ASP A 199 -14.35 2.20 -2.92
N SER A 200 -13.31 1.72 -3.60
CA SER A 200 -13.44 0.75 -4.68
C SER A 200 -12.15 -0.05 -4.88
N LEU A 201 -12.30 -1.32 -5.21
CA LEU A 201 -11.25 -2.16 -5.79
C LEU A 201 -11.75 -2.62 -7.17
N THR A 202 -10.97 -2.38 -8.21
CA THR A 202 -11.31 -2.82 -9.55
C THR A 202 -10.14 -3.54 -10.18
N LEU A 203 -10.40 -4.72 -10.74
CA LEU A 203 -9.53 -5.39 -11.69
C LEU A 203 -10.24 -5.36 -13.04
N MET A 204 -9.56 -4.83 -14.06
CA MET A 204 -10.07 -4.83 -15.43
C MET A 204 -9.08 -5.53 -16.37
N ASP A 205 -9.63 -6.26 -17.33
CA ASP A 205 -8.89 -6.96 -18.40
C ASP A 205 -7.77 -7.88 -17.89
N ALA A 206 -7.98 -8.51 -16.74
CA ALA A 206 -7.06 -9.43 -16.08
C ALA A 206 -5.65 -8.89 -15.75
N GLU A 207 -5.39 -7.59 -15.88
CA GLU A 207 -4.04 -7.02 -15.70
C GLU A 207 -3.98 -5.97 -14.61
N SER A 208 -4.84 -4.95 -14.68
CA SER A 208 -4.66 -3.74 -13.89
C SER A 208 -5.56 -3.78 -12.65
N VAL A 209 -4.94 -3.90 -11.48
CA VAL A 209 -5.58 -3.74 -10.18
C VAL A 209 -5.52 -2.26 -9.81
N GLU A 210 -6.68 -1.64 -9.57
CA GLU A 210 -6.81 -0.29 -9.03
C GLU A 210 -7.56 -0.36 -7.69
N ILE A 211 -6.99 0.23 -6.65
CA ILE A 211 -7.57 0.35 -5.31
C ILE A 211 -7.65 1.84 -4.96
N LYS A 212 -8.86 2.30 -4.63
CA LYS A 212 -9.11 3.63 -4.07
C LYS A 212 -9.50 3.51 -2.61
N ALA A 213 -8.83 4.25 -1.74
CA ALA A 213 -9.12 4.26 -0.32
C ALA A 213 -9.02 5.68 0.25
N SER A 214 -10.02 6.11 0.99
CA SER A 214 -10.05 7.42 1.65
C SER A 214 -9.05 7.52 2.80
N GLU A 215 -8.85 6.42 3.53
CA GLU A 215 -7.91 6.32 4.65
C GLU A 215 -7.22 4.96 4.62
N THR A 216 -5.91 4.96 4.84
CA THR A 216 -5.17 3.73 5.13
C THR A 216 -4.26 3.91 6.34
N LEU A 217 -4.09 2.81 7.09
CA LEU A 217 -3.17 2.68 8.20
C LEU A 217 -2.44 1.35 8.03
N ILE A 218 -1.13 1.41 7.90
CA ILE A 218 -0.24 0.26 7.78
C ILE A 218 0.63 0.24 9.03
N ASN A 219 0.66 -0.88 9.73
CA ASN A 219 1.65 -1.14 10.76
C ASN A 219 2.71 -2.06 10.15
N LEU A 220 3.96 -1.59 10.13
CA LEU A 220 5.12 -2.29 9.58
C LEU A 220 6.25 -2.19 10.60
N MET A 221 6.51 -3.28 11.33
CA MET A 221 7.51 -3.33 12.40
C MET A 221 7.26 -2.19 13.43
N ASP A 222 8.23 -1.31 13.63
CA ASP A 222 8.18 -0.15 14.54
C ASP A 222 7.50 1.09 13.92
N PHE A 223 7.10 1.02 12.65
CA PHE A 223 6.54 2.15 11.90
C PHE A 223 5.03 2.03 11.71
N VAL A 224 4.34 3.16 11.86
CA VAL A 224 2.95 3.34 11.45
C VAL A 224 2.88 4.30 10.28
N VAL A 225 2.42 3.81 9.13
CA VAL A 225 2.24 4.60 7.92
C VAL A 225 0.75 4.90 7.73
N LYS A 226 0.41 6.18 7.56
CA LYS A 226 -0.96 6.65 7.31
C LYS A 226 -1.02 7.36 5.97
N THR A 227 -2.03 7.08 5.17
CA THR A 227 -2.29 7.80 3.93
C THR A 227 -3.73 8.28 3.84
N GLN A 228 -3.96 9.31 3.01
CA GLN A 228 -5.28 9.89 2.74
C GLN A 228 -5.54 9.95 1.24
N ASP A 229 -6.77 9.66 0.83
CA ASP A 229 -7.22 9.68 -0.57
C ASP A 229 -6.24 8.98 -1.51
N MET A 230 -5.94 7.73 -1.16
CA MET A 230 -5.04 6.86 -1.86
C MET A 230 -5.70 6.32 -3.14
N LYS A 231 -4.98 6.40 -4.25
CA LYS A 231 -5.21 5.61 -5.45
C LYS A 231 -3.95 4.80 -5.75
N LEU A 232 -4.04 3.50 -5.49
CA LEU A 232 -3.01 2.52 -5.79
C LEU A 232 -3.38 1.83 -7.12
N THR A 233 -2.44 1.73 -8.04
CA THR A 233 -2.56 0.95 -9.26
C THR A 233 -1.37 0.00 -9.35
N CYS A 234 -1.60 -1.26 -9.70
CA CYS A 234 -0.53 -2.21 -9.97
C CYS A 234 -1.00 -3.25 -10.97
N LYS A 235 -0.09 -4.12 -11.42
CA LYS A 235 -0.36 -5.15 -12.41
C LYS A 235 -0.29 -6.54 -11.79
N LYS A 236 -1.02 -7.47 -12.40
CA LYS A 236 -0.86 -8.91 -12.23
C LYS A 236 -0.70 -9.61 -13.57
N ASP A 237 -0.20 -10.84 -13.56
CA ASP A 237 -0.22 -11.71 -14.73
C ASP A 237 -1.65 -11.97 -15.25
N LYS A 238 -1.87 -11.69 -16.54
CA LYS A 238 -3.14 -11.94 -17.24
C LYS A 238 -3.51 -13.41 -17.33
N SER A 239 -2.51 -14.28 -17.34
CA SER A 239 -2.70 -15.74 -17.47
C SER A 239 -3.03 -16.41 -16.14
N LEU A 240 -3.10 -15.64 -15.05
CA LEU A 240 -3.42 -16.16 -13.73
C LEU A 240 -4.93 -16.33 -13.56
N TYR A 241 -5.39 -17.58 -13.69
CA TYR A 241 -6.78 -18.00 -13.50
C TYR A 241 -7.03 -18.77 -12.20
N VAL A 242 -5.96 -19.10 -11.48
CA VAL A 242 -5.99 -19.75 -10.16
C VAL A 242 -5.28 -18.83 -9.17
N PHE A 243 -5.86 -18.65 -7.99
CA PHE A 243 -5.35 -17.71 -7.00
C PHE A 243 -3.98 -18.15 -6.49
N ASN A 244 -3.03 -17.22 -6.53
CA ASN A 244 -1.69 -17.39 -5.98
C ASN A 244 -1.28 -16.05 -5.36
N ALA A 245 -1.33 -15.98 -4.03
CA ALA A 245 -1.09 -14.75 -3.29
C ALA A 245 0.31 -14.18 -3.57
N ASP A 246 1.35 -15.02 -3.43
CA ASP A 246 2.75 -14.65 -3.66
C ASP A 246 2.98 -14.01 -5.02
N LYS A 247 2.46 -14.64 -6.09
CA LYS A 247 2.62 -14.14 -7.45
C LYS A 247 1.89 -12.81 -7.65
N ILE A 248 0.65 -12.69 -7.15
CA ILE A 248 -0.12 -11.44 -7.24
C ILE A 248 0.58 -10.32 -6.49
N MET A 249 1.06 -10.58 -5.27
CA MET A 249 1.80 -9.60 -4.47
C MET A 249 3.10 -9.19 -5.16
N LYS A 250 3.92 -10.15 -5.62
CA LYS A 250 5.18 -9.88 -6.32
C LYS A 250 4.98 -9.07 -7.60
N ASP A 251 4.00 -9.43 -8.42
CA ASP A 251 3.69 -8.70 -9.66
C ASP A 251 3.22 -7.27 -9.34
N CYS A 252 2.36 -7.14 -8.32
CA CYS A 252 1.83 -5.85 -7.89
C CYS A 252 2.96 -4.95 -7.38
N GLU A 253 3.78 -5.44 -6.46
CA GLU A 253 4.92 -4.73 -5.87
C GLU A 253 5.90 -4.18 -6.90
N ASN A 254 6.14 -4.94 -7.97
CA ASN A 254 7.06 -4.54 -9.04
C ASN A 254 6.47 -3.54 -10.05
N THR A 255 5.19 -3.20 -9.92
CA THR A 255 4.45 -2.35 -10.86
C THR A 255 3.57 -1.30 -10.17
N VAL A 256 3.78 -1.07 -8.87
CA VAL A 256 3.01 -0.12 -8.06
C VAL A 256 3.09 1.30 -8.64
N SER A 257 1.96 1.97 -8.71
CA SER A 257 1.83 3.41 -8.87
C SER A 257 0.87 3.91 -7.80
N LEU A 258 1.33 4.78 -6.93
CA LEU A 258 0.61 5.31 -5.79
C LEU A 258 0.48 6.83 -5.95
N GLU A 259 -0.77 7.26 -6.05
CA GLU A 259 -1.18 8.65 -5.95
C GLU A 259 -1.88 8.84 -4.60
N THR A 260 -1.47 9.84 -3.83
CA THR A 260 -2.08 10.18 -2.54
C THR A 260 -1.75 11.63 -2.23
N GLU A 261 -2.63 12.34 -1.52
CA GLU A 261 -2.35 13.72 -1.13
C GLU A 261 -1.27 13.79 -0.04
N ARG A 262 -1.17 12.73 0.78
CA ARG A 262 -0.38 12.75 2.00
C ARG A 262 0.02 11.35 2.47
N ILE A 263 1.28 11.22 2.86
CA ILE A 263 1.81 10.07 3.61
C ILE A 263 2.38 10.61 4.92
N VAL A 264 2.03 9.97 6.03
CA VAL A 264 2.63 10.22 7.34
C VAL A 264 3.24 8.92 7.84
N VAL A 265 4.54 8.92 8.08
CA VAL A 265 5.25 7.81 8.74
C VAL A 265 5.55 8.23 10.17
N ILE A 266 5.15 7.40 11.13
CA ILE A 266 5.36 7.60 12.56
C ILE A 266 6.28 6.49 13.03
N ASP A 267 7.39 6.87 13.64
CA ASP A 267 8.25 5.98 14.40
C ASP A 267 7.99 6.25 15.88
N ASP A 268 7.35 5.29 16.54
CA ASP A 268 7.00 5.44 17.96
C ASP A 268 8.20 5.15 18.88
N VAL A 269 9.25 4.46 18.39
CA VAL A 269 10.46 4.12 19.16
C VAL A 269 11.33 5.36 19.31
N ASP A 270 11.67 5.98 18.19
CA ASP A 270 12.51 7.18 18.15
C ASP A 270 11.70 8.49 18.27
N LYS A 271 10.37 8.37 18.39
CA LYS A 271 9.41 9.48 18.44
C LYS A 271 9.56 10.46 17.28
N THR A 272 9.82 9.92 16.09
CA THR A 272 10.00 10.73 14.89
C THR A 272 8.78 10.67 13.99
N ARG A 273 8.58 11.74 13.22
CA ARG A 273 7.50 11.82 12.23
C ARG A 273 8.00 12.35 10.91
N PHE A 274 7.58 11.67 9.85
CA PHE A 274 7.84 12.04 8.47
C PHE A 274 6.51 12.38 7.80
N PHE A 275 6.43 13.58 7.22
CA PHE A 275 5.28 14.06 6.47
C PHE A 275 5.69 14.23 5.01
N ILE A 276 5.00 13.54 4.10
CA ILE A 276 5.34 13.52 2.68
C ILE A 276 4.09 13.97 1.90
N LYS A 277 4.26 14.94 1.01
CA LYS A 277 3.26 15.38 0.02
C LYS A 277 3.72 14.90 -1.36
N PRO A 278 3.42 13.65 -1.76
CA PRO A 278 3.93 13.10 -3.00
C PRO A 278 3.25 13.74 -4.23
N ASN A 279 4.01 13.87 -5.31
CA ASN A 279 3.46 13.94 -6.66
C ASN A 279 3.15 12.53 -7.16
N MET A 280 4.07 11.60 -6.89
CA MET A 280 4.01 10.23 -7.37
C MET A 280 4.94 9.34 -6.54
N PHE A 281 4.47 8.15 -6.19
CA PHE A 281 5.34 7.02 -5.83
C PHE A 281 5.12 5.92 -6.85
N ALA A 282 6.19 5.39 -7.45
CA ALA A 282 6.08 4.38 -8.48
C ALA A 282 7.21 3.36 -8.41
N VAL A 283 6.86 2.10 -8.69
CA VAL A 283 7.77 0.99 -8.89
C VAL A 283 7.57 0.47 -10.30
N GLY A 284 8.67 0.32 -11.04
CA GLY A 284 8.63 -0.20 -12.39
C GLY A 284 9.99 -0.14 -13.06
N ASN A 285 10.20 -1.03 -14.03
CA ASN A 285 11.48 -1.16 -14.75
C ASN A 285 12.67 -1.34 -13.78
N GLU A 286 12.50 -2.17 -12.74
CA GLU A 286 13.51 -2.43 -11.69
C GLU A 286 13.95 -1.17 -10.93
N ARG A 287 13.03 -0.21 -10.77
CA ARG A 287 13.30 1.04 -10.04
C ARG A 287 12.15 1.40 -9.13
N VAL A 288 12.50 2.01 -8.00
CA VAL A 288 11.58 2.68 -7.07
C VAL A 288 11.82 4.18 -7.21
N SER A 289 10.77 4.93 -7.46
CA SER A 289 10.82 6.39 -7.62
C SER A 289 9.79 7.06 -6.72
N LEU A 290 10.22 8.06 -5.97
CA LEU A 290 9.36 8.94 -5.19
C LEU A 290 9.67 10.38 -5.59
N ASP A 291 8.67 11.05 -6.14
CA ASP A 291 8.66 12.49 -6.40
C ASP A 291 7.70 13.12 -5.39
N ALA A 292 8.20 14.05 -4.57
CA ALA A 292 7.44 14.73 -3.55
C ALA A 292 7.60 16.25 -3.64
N LYS A 293 6.46 16.96 -3.62
CA LYS A 293 6.43 18.44 -3.54
C LYS A 293 7.08 18.93 -2.26
N ALA A 294 6.83 18.20 -1.17
CA ALA A 294 7.39 18.49 0.14
C ALA A 294 7.61 17.19 0.91
N PHE A 295 8.70 17.16 1.66
CA PHE A 295 9.04 16.15 2.65
C PHE A 295 9.46 16.88 3.91
N GLN A 296 8.91 16.50 5.06
CA GLN A 296 9.24 17.13 6.32
C GLN A 296 9.51 16.08 7.38
N PHE A 297 10.61 16.27 8.07
CA PHE A 297 11.01 15.50 9.23
C PHE A 297 10.83 16.31 10.51
N VAL A 298 10.39 15.63 11.57
CA VAL A 298 10.11 16.22 12.88
C VAL A 298 10.56 15.24 13.97
N ASP A 299 11.51 15.64 14.81
CA ASP A 299 11.92 14.97 16.06
C ASP A 299 12.08 15.99 17.20
N GLU A 300 12.21 15.52 18.45
CA GLU A 300 12.22 16.36 19.66
C GLU A 300 13.16 17.59 19.57
N GLU A 301 14.21 17.54 18.74
CA GLU A 301 15.22 18.59 18.61
C GLU A 301 15.16 19.39 17.30
N LYS A 302 14.70 18.77 16.21
CA LYS A 302 14.87 19.21 14.82
C LYS A 302 13.57 19.15 14.02
N ASN A 303 13.46 20.11 13.09
CA ASN A 303 12.42 20.12 12.08
C ASN A 303 13.02 20.60 10.76
N VAL A 304 13.11 19.68 9.80
CA VAL A 304 13.71 19.94 8.49
C VAL A 304 12.64 19.74 7.43
N THR A 305 12.45 20.73 6.57
CA THR A 305 11.53 20.65 5.43
C THR A 305 12.31 20.72 4.12
N MET A 306 12.08 19.76 3.25
CA MET A 306 12.66 19.65 1.92
C MET A 306 11.55 19.84 0.88
N PHE A 307 11.80 20.62 -0.15
CA PHE A 307 10.89 20.83 -1.28
C PHE A 307 11.46 20.27 -2.56
N ASP A 308 10.56 19.87 -3.44
CA ASP A 308 10.87 19.29 -4.74
C ASP A 308 11.89 18.14 -4.56
N PHE A 309 11.54 17.22 -3.65
CA PHE A 309 12.31 16.04 -3.28
C PHE A 309 12.06 14.92 -4.29
N PHE A 310 13.13 14.37 -4.84
CA PHE A 310 13.07 13.28 -5.79
C PHE A 310 14.09 12.21 -5.41
N VAL A 311 13.66 10.97 -5.31
CA VAL A 311 14.53 9.80 -5.17
C VAL A 311 14.18 8.77 -6.23
N ASN A 312 15.21 8.18 -6.84
CA ASN A 312 15.08 7.08 -7.79
C ASN A 312 16.21 6.08 -7.56
N CYS A 313 15.83 4.88 -7.11
CA CYS A 313 16.76 3.82 -6.76
C CYS A 313 16.51 2.57 -7.59
N SER A 314 17.57 1.80 -7.84
CA SER A 314 17.46 0.43 -8.35
C SER A 314 16.69 -0.42 -7.35
N LYS A 315 15.82 -1.29 -7.86
CA LYS A 315 15.12 -2.31 -7.10
C LYS A 315 15.14 -3.60 -7.93
N PRO A 316 15.98 -4.59 -7.58
CA PRO A 316 15.92 -5.91 -8.21
C PRO A 316 14.52 -6.50 -8.09
N PHE A 317 14.06 -7.24 -9.10
CA PHE A 317 12.72 -7.85 -9.10
C PHE A 317 12.45 -8.75 -7.88
N GLU A 318 13.50 -9.43 -7.41
CA GLU A 318 13.41 -10.34 -6.27
C GLU A 318 13.33 -9.66 -4.91
N SER A 319 13.70 -8.37 -4.81
CA SER A 319 13.59 -7.68 -3.53
C SER A 319 12.15 -7.30 -3.25
N ASP A 320 11.81 -7.11 -1.98
CA ASP A 320 10.48 -6.64 -1.58
C ASP A 320 10.49 -5.11 -1.48
N VAL A 321 9.35 -4.46 -1.76
CA VAL A 321 9.26 -2.99 -1.67
C VAL A 321 9.19 -2.50 -0.23
N TYR A 322 8.64 -3.31 0.67
CA TYR A 322 8.49 -2.97 2.08
C TYR A 322 9.75 -3.26 2.92
N ASP A 323 10.74 -3.99 2.39
CA ASP A 323 12.03 -4.16 3.05
C ASP A 323 12.94 -2.94 2.82
N LEU A 324 13.05 -2.11 3.86
CA LEU A 324 13.88 -0.91 3.87
C LEU A 324 15.36 -1.22 3.57
N HIS A 325 15.90 -2.33 4.07
CA HIS A 325 17.30 -2.67 3.83
C HIS A 325 17.55 -3.03 2.36
N SER A 326 16.64 -3.79 1.75
CA SER A 326 16.67 -4.06 0.31
C SER A 326 16.59 -2.79 -0.54
N LEU A 327 15.72 -1.83 -0.16
CA LEU A 327 15.63 -0.54 -0.84
C LEU A 327 16.92 0.27 -0.73
N ILE A 328 17.51 0.36 0.47
CA ILE A 328 18.77 1.07 0.72
C ILE A 328 19.91 0.43 -0.08
N ALA A 329 20.02 -0.90 -0.07
CA ALA A 329 21.02 -1.62 -0.87
C ALA A 329 20.87 -1.31 -2.37
N GLY A 330 19.62 -1.25 -2.86
CA GLY A 330 19.28 -0.82 -4.21
C GLY A 330 19.73 0.61 -4.53
N CYS A 331 19.45 1.57 -3.65
CA CYS A 331 19.90 2.95 -3.77
C CYS A 331 21.44 3.08 -3.77
N VAL A 332 22.12 2.34 -2.90
CA VAL A 332 23.58 2.30 -2.78
C VAL A 332 24.23 1.70 -4.04
N ASN A 333 23.57 0.75 -4.69
CA ASN A 333 24.03 0.20 -5.95
C ASN A 333 23.84 1.20 -7.10
N ARG A 334 22.63 1.75 -7.24
CA ARG A 334 22.35 2.77 -8.26
C ARG A 334 21.19 3.66 -7.81
N GLY A 335 21.50 4.91 -7.56
CA GLY A 335 20.56 5.85 -6.95
C GLY A 335 20.73 7.27 -7.47
N THR A 336 19.66 8.04 -7.44
CA THR A 336 19.69 9.49 -7.64
C THR A 336 18.76 10.12 -6.62
N ILE A 337 19.27 11.11 -5.89
CA ILE A 337 18.48 11.91 -4.94
C ILE A 337 18.66 13.37 -5.37
N SER A 338 17.56 14.12 -5.44
CA SER A 338 17.57 15.55 -5.72
C SER A 338 16.65 16.25 -4.74
N ILE A 339 17.12 17.36 -4.20
CA ILE A 339 16.38 18.23 -3.30
C ILE A 339 16.51 19.64 -3.85
N GLY A 340 15.38 20.23 -4.25
CA GLY A 340 15.36 21.57 -4.83
C GLY A 340 15.67 22.65 -3.79
N ASP A 341 14.98 22.58 -2.65
CA ASP A 341 15.16 23.52 -1.54
C ASP A 341 15.13 22.80 -0.18
N ILE A 342 16.05 23.12 0.72
CA ILE A 342 16.10 22.64 2.11
C ILE A 342 15.87 23.81 3.06
N PHE A 343 14.97 23.65 4.01
CA PHE A 343 14.72 24.60 5.08
C PHE A 343 14.94 23.92 6.42
N ASP A 344 16.03 24.33 7.05
CA ASP A 344 16.27 24.12 8.47
C ASP A 344 15.95 25.45 9.21
N LYS A 345 15.30 25.36 10.37
CA LYS A 345 14.93 26.44 11.34
C LYS A 345 13.68 27.33 11.18
N LYS A 346 12.94 27.36 12.31
CA LYS A 346 12.04 28.38 12.90
C LYS A 346 11.27 29.28 11.92
N SER A 347 10.38 28.70 11.12
CA SER A 347 9.06 29.32 11.00
C SER A 347 8.51 29.45 12.44
N ARG A 348 8.52 30.66 13.01
CA ARG A 348 8.01 30.94 14.37
C ARG A 348 6.57 30.45 14.59
N ARG A 349 5.86 30.07 13.53
CA ARG A 349 4.53 29.46 13.57
C ARG A 349 4.62 27.95 13.79
N LEU A 350 5.34 27.22 12.93
CA LEU A 350 5.49 25.76 13.04
C LEU A 350 6.24 25.33 14.31
N TYR A 351 7.29 26.05 14.71
CA TYR A 351 8.03 25.71 15.94
C TYR A 351 7.22 25.92 17.23
N LYS A 352 6.24 26.84 17.23
CA LYS A 352 5.33 27.02 18.38
C LYS A 352 4.28 25.93 18.49
N GLU A 353 4.09 25.18 17.42
CA GLU A 353 3.13 24.10 17.31
C GLU A 353 3.86 22.75 17.22
N TYR A 354 5.13 22.69 17.60
CA TYR A 354 5.95 21.47 17.54
C TYR A 354 5.33 20.31 18.32
N ASP A 355 5.01 20.54 19.60
CA ASP A 355 4.30 19.56 20.44
C ASP A 355 2.96 19.16 19.83
N LYS A 356 2.34 20.06 19.06
CA LYS A 356 1.08 19.82 18.35
C LYS A 356 1.26 19.00 17.08
N VAL A 357 2.35 19.18 16.35
CA VAL A 357 2.71 18.33 15.19
C VAL A 357 3.06 16.92 15.67
N LEU A 358 3.81 16.81 16.78
CA LEU A 358 4.06 15.53 17.45
C LEU A 358 2.84 14.94 18.13
N SER A 359 1.87 15.71 18.62
CA SER A 359 0.61 15.15 19.12
C SER A 359 -0.36 14.79 17.99
N GLY A 360 -0.13 15.32 16.78
CA GLY A 360 -1.01 15.16 15.61
C GLY A 360 -2.15 16.18 15.55
N GLU A 361 -2.16 17.18 16.45
CA GLU A 361 -3.09 18.31 16.45
C GLU A 361 -2.90 19.27 15.26
N VAL A 362 -1.70 19.34 14.68
CA VAL A 362 -1.39 20.23 13.55
C VAL A 362 -0.74 19.42 12.42
N ASP A 363 -1.29 19.55 11.22
CA ASP A 363 -0.63 19.07 10.00
C ASP A 363 0.32 20.14 9.46
N PRO A 364 1.63 19.89 9.44
CA PRO A 364 2.54 20.89 8.95
C PRO A 364 2.50 21.04 7.42
N LEU A 365 2.01 20.03 6.66
CA LEU A 365 1.93 20.09 5.19
C LEU A 365 0.89 21.10 4.66
N GLU A 366 -0.21 21.32 5.39
CA GLU A 366 -1.21 22.37 5.04
C GLU A 366 -0.59 23.77 5.09
N ALA A 367 0.37 23.99 5.98
CA ALA A 367 1.02 25.27 6.16
C ALA A 367 2.12 25.55 5.11
N LEU A 368 2.58 24.55 4.36
CA LEU A 368 3.72 24.67 3.43
C LEU A 368 3.37 25.43 2.15
N ASP A 369 2.11 25.39 1.70
CA ASP A 369 1.67 26.17 0.52
C ASP A 369 1.87 27.68 0.74
N TYR A 370 1.80 28.16 2.00
CA TYR A 370 2.07 29.54 2.38
C TYR A 370 3.56 29.92 2.32
N VAL A 371 4.46 28.98 2.62
CA VAL A 371 5.91 29.26 2.72
C VAL A 371 6.53 29.49 1.34
N LYS A 372 6.16 28.69 0.33
CA LYS A 372 6.64 28.83 -1.07
C LYS A 372 6.29 30.21 -1.66
N HIS A 373 5.08 30.72 -1.38
CA HIS A 373 4.59 32.00 -1.89
C HIS A 373 5.31 33.24 -1.31
N THR A 374 5.79 33.17 -0.07
CA THR A 374 6.55 34.28 0.54
C THR A 374 7.94 34.51 -0.05
N ARG A 375 8.50 33.56 -0.82
CA ARG A 375 9.79 33.71 -1.51
C ARG A 375 9.63 34.35 -2.90
N ILE A 376 8.58 34.00 -3.64
CA ILE A 376 8.33 34.51 -5.01
C ILE A 376 8.08 36.03 -5.02
N THR A 377 7.53 36.59 -3.95
CA THR A 377 7.28 38.03 -3.82
C THR A 377 8.51 38.86 -3.42
N ARG A 378 9.67 38.25 -3.15
CA ARG A 378 10.96 38.94 -2.96
C ARG A 378 11.75 39.02 -4.28
N GLY A 379 11.11 39.49 -5.34
CA GLY A 379 11.81 40.02 -6.51
C GLY A 379 12.50 41.36 -6.19
N PRO A 380 13.51 41.78 -6.97
CA PRO A 380 14.29 42.98 -6.69
C PRO A 380 13.46 44.23 -6.99
N ARG A 381 12.65 44.68 -6.04
CA ARG A 381 12.13 46.06 -6.06
C ARG A 381 13.15 46.97 -5.37
N ALA A 382 13.93 47.63 -6.22
CA ALA A 382 14.64 48.85 -5.90
C ALA A 382 13.66 49.84 -5.25
N GLY A 383 13.94 50.20 -4.00
CA GLY A 383 13.15 51.19 -3.26
C GLY A 383 13.49 51.09 -1.80
N ARG A 384 14.09 52.16 -1.25
CA ARG A 384 14.48 52.31 0.16
C ARG A 384 13.34 51.87 1.09
N VAL A 385 13.42 50.65 1.61
CA VAL A 385 12.66 50.21 2.78
C VAL A 385 13.63 50.21 3.95
N ARG A 386 13.24 50.91 5.02
CA ARG A 386 13.92 50.92 6.33
C ARG A 386 14.43 49.51 6.66
N LYS A 387 15.69 49.41 7.12
CA LYS A 387 16.34 48.20 7.65
C LYS A 387 15.37 47.41 8.54
N LYS A 388 14.60 46.52 7.92
CA LYS A 388 13.93 45.43 8.63
C LYS A 388 15.08 44.49 8.91
N LYS A 389 15.36 44.28 10.20
CA LYS A 389 16.34 43.32 10.74
C LYS A 389 16.40 42.12 9.78
N VAL A 390 17.50 42.02 9.04
CA VAL A 390 17.81 40.81 8.26
C VAL A 390 17.86 39.73 9.31
N VAL A 391 16.89 38.82 9.27
CA VAL A 391 16.93 37.64 10.12
C VAL A 391 18.04 36.81 9.52
N ASP A 392 19.15 36.68 10.24
CA ASP A 392 20.20 35.70 9.95
C ASP A 392 19.52 34.33 9.98
N TYR A 393 19.21 33.83 8.78
CA TYR A 393 18.89 32.42 8.60
C TYR A 393 20.23 31.76 8.26
N GLU A 394 20.81 31.04 9.22
CA GLU A 394 21.85 30.07 8.92
C GLU A 394 21.16 28.93 8.17
N GLN A 395 21.27 28.95 6.85
CA GLN A 395 20.86 27.86 5.96
C GLN A 395 22.17 27.35 5.33
N LEU A 396 22.75 26.24 5.77
CA LEU A 396 24.05 25.82 5.21
C LEU A 396 23.92 25.28 3.79
N ALA A 397 22.74 24.81 3.36
CA ALA A 397 22.45 24.34 2.00
C ALA A 397 21.09 24.81 1.45
N SER A 398 21.03 25.21 0.16
CA SER A 398 19.76 25.39 -0.58
C SER A 398 19.32 24.10 -1.24
N SER A 399 20.16 23.54 -2.08
CA SER A 399 19.81 22.41 -2.94
C SER A 399 20.87 21.33 -2.86
N VAL A 400 20.44 20.08 -3.03
CA VAL A 400 21.31 18.91 -2.97
C VAL A 400 21.02 18.01 -4.14
N GLN A 401 22.07 17.50 -4.79
CA GLN A 401 21.99 16.46 -5.79
C GLN A 401 22.97 15.36 -5.43
N VAL A 402 22.49 14.13 -5.33
CA VAL A 402 23.27 12.94 -5.05
C VAL A 402 23.11 11.98 -6.22
N ALA A 403 24.23 11.55 -6.79
CA ALA A 403 24.27 10.46 -7.75
C ALA A 403 25.09 9.32 -7.17
N ILE A 404 24.55 8.10 -7.23
CA ILE A 404 25.18 6.90 -6.71
C ILE A 404 25.31 5.87 -7.84
N HIS A 405 26.51 5.33 -8.03
CA HIS A 405 26.78 4.27 -8.99
C HIS A 405 27.80 3.28 -8.43
N ASN A 406 27.40 2.02 -8.28
CA ASN A 406 28.23 0.94 -7.73
C ASN A 406 28.94 1.37 -6.44
N LYS A 407 28.18 1.89 -5.47
CA LYS A 407 28.65 2.45 -4.18
C LYS A 407 29.41 3.78 -4.27
N GLU A 408 29.87 4.20 -5.44
CA GLU A 408 30.47 5.52 -5.62
C GLU A 408 29.39 6.59 -5.51
N VAL A 409 29.65 7.62 -4.70
CA VAL A 409 28.73 8.74 -4.52
C VAL A 409 29.37 10.01 -5.02
N TYR A 410 28.56 10.79 -5.72
CA TYR A 410 28.83 12.16 -6.08
C TYR A 410 27.73 13.06 -5.50
N ILE A 411 28.10 13.95 -4.59
CA ILE A 411 27.21 14.92 -3.97
C ILE A 411 27.58 16.29 -4.51
N LYS A 412 26.60 17.01 -5.05
CA LYS A 412 26.71 18.41 -5.40
C LYS A 412 25.68 19.18 -4.58
N LEU A 413 26.12 20.23 -3.92
CA LEU A 413 25.26 21.06 -3.10
C LEU A 413 25.58 22.54 -3.28
N VAL A 414 24.59 23.38 -3.02
CA VAL A 414 24.73 24.83 -3.04
C VAL A 414 24.69 25.33 -1.60
N GLY A 415 25.84 25.73 -1.07
CA GLY A 415 25.95 26.20 0.31
C GLY A 415 25.82 27.72 0.44
N TYR A 416 25.36 28.19 1.61
CA TYR A 416 25.33 29.63 1.93
C TYR A 416 26.25 30.01 3.08
N LYS A 417 26.84 31.20 2.97
CA LYS A 417 27.58 31.86 4.06
C LYS A 417 27.21 33.33 4.09
N ASN A 418 26.59 33.77 5.18
CA ASN A 418 26.33 35.18 5.39
C ASN A 418 27.56 35.85 6.03
N LEU A 419 28.16 36.81 5.34
CA LEU A 419 29.32 37.54 5.85
C LEU A 419 28.89 38.95 6.30
N PRO A 420 29.23 39.39 7.54
CA PRO A 420 28.73 40.64 8.15
C PRO A 420 28.92 41.93 7.35
N LEU A 421 29.79 41.93 6.32
CA LEU A 421 30.13 43.10 5.49
C LEU A 421 29.98 42.86 3.98
N ILE A 422 29.85 41.61 3.53
CA ILE A 422 29.80 41.24 2.11
C ILE A 422 28.38 40.81 1.70
N GLY A 423 27.56 40.41 2.68
CA GLY A 423 26.23 39.84 2.45
C GLY A 423 26.29 38.34 2.22
N GLU A 424 25.25 37.80 1.60
CA GLU A 424 25.06 36.38 1.36
C GLU A 424 25.89 35.90 0.17
N ILE A 425 26.70 34.86 0.38
CA ILE A 425 27.48 34.20 -0.68
C ILE A 425 26.96 32.79 -0.87
N THR A 426 26.62 32.44 -2.11
CA THR A 426 26.31 31.08 -2.56
C THR A 426 27.52 30.46 -3.24
N ASN A 427 27.87 29.22 -2.89
CA ASN A 427 28.89 28.47 -3.60
C ASN A 427 28.47 27.03 -3.85
N ASN A 428 28.98 26.47 -4.95
CA ASN A 428 28.88 25.03 -5.22
C ASN A 428 29.94 24.29 -4.43
N VAL A 429 29.54 23.27 -3.69
CA VAL A 429 30.44 22.31 -3.04
C VAL A 429 30.20 20.96 -3.68
N THR A 430 31.29 20.24 -3.94
CA THR A 430 31.24 18.90 -4.51
C THR A 430 31.95 17.92 -3.58
N ILE A 431 31.29 16.83 -3.20
CA ILE A 431 31.85 15.77 -2.36
C ILE A 431 31.78 14.46 -3.13
N LYS A 432 32.87 13.69 -3.10
CA LYS A 432 32.93 12.33 -3.64
C LYS A 432 33.31 11.36 -2.54
N GLY A 433 32.78 10.15 -2.62
CA GLY A 433 33.11 9.10 -1.67
C GLY A 433 32.49 7.76 -2.03
N PHE A 434 32.47 6.86 -1.05
CA PHE A 434 31.91 5.52 -1.18
C PHE A 434 30.90 5.23 -0.07
N LEU A 435 29.81 4.56 -0.42
CA LEU A 435 28.83 4.05 0.54
C LEU A 435 29.04 2.56 0.84
N THR A 436 28.92 2.19 2.11
CA THR A 436 28.86 0.80 2.55
C THR A 436 27.61 0.60 3.39
N HIS A 437 26.76 -0.36 3.01
CA HIS A 437 25.58 -0.74 3.78
C HIS A 437 25.89 -1.98 4.63
N GLU A 438 25.66 -1.88 5.93
CA GLU A 438 25.86 -2.92 6.94
C GLU A 438 24.50 -3.26 7.59
N PRO A 439 23.66 -4.09 6.93
CA PRO A 439 22.29 -4.36 7.38
C PRO A 439 22.23 -5.01 8.77
N GLU A 440 23.16 -5.93 9.09
CA GLU A 440 23.25 -6.58 10.41
C GLU A 440 23.44 -5.62 11.58
N ARG A 441 23.97 -4.42 11.30
CA ARG A 441 24.20 -3.37 12.31
C ARG A 441 23.22 -2.22 12.18
N LYS A 442 22.28 -2.31 11.25
CA LYS A 442 21.43 -1.20 10.82
C LYS A 442 22.26 0.05 10.53
N GLN A 443 23.30 -0.08 9.71
CA GLN A 443 24.24 1.02 9.43
C GLN A 443 24.42 1.27 7.94
N LEU A 444 24.61 2.54 7.59
CA LEU A 444 25.14 2.98 6.30
C LEU A 444 26.40 3.80 6.58
N LYS A 445 27.48 3.61 5.84
CA LYS A 445 28.75 4.33 6.06
C LYS A 445 29.13 5.08 4.82
N PHE A 446 29.48 6.35 4.96
CA PHE A 446 30.02 7.16 3.88
C PHE A 446 31.47 7.51 4.14
N THR A 447 32.35 7.12 3.22
CA THR A 447 33.78 7.47 3.25
C THR A 447 34.07 8.49 2.17
N ILE A 448 34.41 9.71 2.58
CA ILE A 448 34.78 10.83 1.70
C ILE A 448 36.17 10.56 1.12
N THR A 449 36.29 10.63 -0.20
CA THR A 449 37.59 10.55 -0.90
C THR A 449 38.09 11.90 -1.38
N SER A 450 37.17 12.84 -1.64
CA SER A 450 37.53 14.20 -2.03
C SER A 450 36.38 15.16 -1.76
N ALA A 451 36.69 16.36 -1.30
CA ALA A 451 35.74 17.48 -1.23
C ALA A 451 36.36 18.71 -1.92
N ASP A 452 35.61 19.31 -2.84
CA ASP A 452 35.94 20.59 -3.46
C ASP A 452 35.08 21.68 -2.82
N ILE A 453 35.70 22.42 -1.90
CA ILE A 453 35.06 23.46 -1.09
C ILE A 453 35.71 24.81 -1.45
N PRO A 454 34.95 25.78 -1.99
CA PRO A 454 35.50 27.06 -2.39
C PRO A 454 36.16 27.82 -1.22
N ALA A 455 37.27 28.50 -1.48
CA ALA A 455 38.07 29.19 -0.47
C ALA A 455 37.30 30.24 0.36
N THR A 456 36.19 30.77 -0.16
CA THR A 456 35.29 31.67 0.58
C THR A 456 34.55 30.98 1.75
N PHE A 457 34.40 29.66 1.66
CA PHE A 457 33.83 28.83 2.73
C PHE A 457 34.85 28.37 3.76
N TRP A 458 36.16 28.55 3.52
CA TRP A 458 37.22 28.14 4.44
C TRP A 458 36.86 28.45 5.89
N ARG A 459 36.69 27.38 6.66
CA ARG A 459 36.80 27.37 8.12
C ARG A 459 38.17 26.81 8.47
N LYS A 460 38.54 26.87 9.74
CA LYS A 460 39.83 26.35 10.21
C LYS A 460 39.95 24.83 10.02
N ASP A 461 38.83 24.14 9.82
CA ASP A 461 38.72 22.72 9.53
C ASP A 461 37.57 22.45 8.53
N ASP A 462 37.90 21.93 7.34
CA ASP A 462 36.91 21.53 6.33
C ASP A 462 36.01 20.38 6.83
N ARG A 463 36.50 19.59 7.81
CA ARG A 463 35.73 18.52 8.46
C ARG A 463 34.56 19.07 9.26
N GLU A 464 34.78 20.15 10.00
CA GLU A 464 33.73 20.81 10.79
C GLU A 464 32.62 21.33 9.87
N PHE A 465 33.00 21.93 8.73
CA PHE A 465 32.02 22.39 7.74
C PHE A 465 31.22 21.24 7.11
N VAL A 466 31.89 20.18 6.66
CA VAL A 466 31.23 19.01 6.07
C VAL A 466 30.34 18.31 7.11
N SER A 467 30.79 18.23 8.37
CA SER A 467 30.01 17.68 9.47
C SER A 467 28.76 18.49 9.77
N GLU A 468 28.86 19.82 9.88
CA GLU A 468 27.70 20.68 10.10
C GLU A 468 26.71 20.61 8.94
N LEU A 469 27.23 20.58 7.71
CA LEU A 469 26.43 20.48 6.50
C LEU A 469 25.63 19.18 6.44
N PHE A 470 26.26 18.04 6.73
CA PHE A 470 25.57 16.78 6.83
C PHE A 470 24.63 16.74 8.04
N ALA A 471 25.01 17.32 9.19
CA ALA A 471 24.13 17.38 10.37
C ALA A 471 22.85 18.22 10.18
N GLU A 472 22.88 19.26 9.33
CA GLU A 472 21.70 20.05 8.94
C GLU A 472 20.87 19.37 7.84
N MET A 473 21.51 18.62 6.95
CA MET A 473 20.84 17.89 5.88
C MET A 473 20.22 16.57 6.35
N MET A 474 20.68 16.04 7.49
CA MET A 474 20.40 14.68 7.93
C MET A 474 19.55 14.65 9.20
N VAL A 475 18.86 13.53 9.32
CA VAL A 475 17.71 13.31 10.17
C VAL A 475 18.18 12.60 11.44
N GLY A 476 17.93 13.18 12.63
CA GLY A 476 18.26 12.61 13.94
C GLY A 476 19.73 12.71 14.40
N ASP A 477 20.01 12.14 15.58
CA ASP A 477 21.35 12.00 16.20
C ASP A 477 22.15 10.79 15.64
N THR A 478 21.77 10.29 14.48
CA THR A 478 22.17 8.99 13.93
C THR A 478 23.53 8.99 13.23
N VAL A 479 24.37 10.02 13.43
CA VAL A 479 25.62 10.19 12.67
C VAL A 479 26.81 10.19 13.60
N THR A 480 27.66 9.16 13.47
CA THR A 480 28.91 9.06 14.23
C THR A 480 30.10 9.11 13.29
N TRP A 481 31.06 9.99 13.55
CA TRP A 481 32.34 9.99 12.83
C TRP A 481 33.22 8.86 13.32
N ASP A 482 33.51 7.91 12.44
CA ASP A 482 34.44 6.81 12.74
C ASP A 482 35.90 7.29 12.67
N ASN A 483 36.19 8.24 11.77
CA ASN A 483 37.50 8.86 11.59
C ASN A 483 37.39 10.22 10.86
N ASP A 484 38.49 10.75 10.33
CA ASP A 484 38.55 12.07 9.67
C ASP A 484 37.82 12.12 8.31
N SER A 485 37.49 10.96 7.73
CA SER A 485 36.93 10.83 6.38
C SER A 485 35.68 9.95 6.31
N THR A 486 35.37 9.20 7.36
CA THR A 486 34.24 8.25 7.40
C THR A 486 33.27 8.64 8.49
N PHE A 487 31.98 8.69 8.13
CA PHE A 487 30.89 8.75 9.09
C PHE A 487 29.85 7.66 8.83
N THR A 488 29.24 7.22 9.92
CA THR A 488 28.27 6.13 10.00
C THR A 488 26.90 6.72 10.32
N PHE A 489 25.92 6.32 9.54
CA PHE A 489 24.50 6.52 9.74
C PHE A 489 23.93 5.28 10.43
N HIS A 490 23.16 5.47 11.51
CA HIS A 490 22.36 4.43 12.13
C HIS A 490 20.93 4.50 11.55
N LEU A 491 20.43 3.37 11.05
CA LEU A 491 19.19 3.20 10.27
C LEU A 491 18.05 2.67 11.13
#